data_AF-A0A8K0P941-F1
#
_entry.id   AF-A0A8K0P941-F1
#
_cell.length_a   1.000
_cell.length_b   1.000
_cell.length_c   1.000
_cell.angle_alpha   90.00
_cell.angle_beta   90.00
_cell.angle_gamma   90.00
#
_symmetry.space_group_name_H-M   'P 1'
#
loop_
_entity.id
_entity.type
_entity.pdbx_description
1 polymer ?
#
loop_
_entity_poly.entity_id
_entity_poly.type
_entity_poly.pdbx_seq_one_letter_code
_entity_poly.pdbx_strand_id
1 'polypeptide(L)'
;MQIFFTGYMANCSSSADASGRLLPGLVERGKSGNIRKVWMTPTVLNAKSRGEIRLKSANPLDEPLIRPNYLSNPHDMASIGLRPDPILEPGCEHLAPGHTGDGTDDLLERPDEYWECVIRRNTNPENHQAGTCRMGASLLRSGDDPIAEQEGAVLDRRLRVRGVRRLRVADASALPTAPSSNINAAIVMVAEKLAYYVRGTWEEGWGLRQARKIGREKKVRMKLSSL
;
A
#
# COMPACT_ATOMS: atom_id res chain seq x y z
N MET A 1 13.12 -1.99 -8.95
CA MET A 1 13.19 -0.84 -8.04
C MET A 1 12.60 0.37 -8.76
N GLN A 2 11.76 1.16 -8.10
CA GLN A 2 11.31 2.47 -8.61
C GLN A 2 12.10 3.56 -7.90
N ILE A 3 12.47 4.63 -8.60
CA ILE A 3 13.15 5.77 -8.00
C ILE A 3 12.21 6.97 -8.08
N PHE A 4 11.91 7.55 -6.92
CA PHE A 4 11.11 8.77 -6.83
C PHE A 4 12.03 9.97 -6.66
N PHE A 5 11.79 11.00 -7.47
CA PHE A 5 12.45 12.29 -7.34
C PHE A 5 11.53 13.24 -6.58
N THR A 6 11.98 13.77 -5.44
CA THR A 6 11.29 14.86 -4.74
C THR A 6 12.22 16.08 -4.69
N GLY A 7 11.67 17.28 -4.46
CA GLY A 7 12.42 18.55 -4.57
C GLY A 7 11.99 19.45 -5.73
N TYR A 8 11.19 18.92 -6.67
CA TYR A 8 10.29 19.70 -7.54
C TYR A 8 8.85 19.67 -7.03
N MET A 9 8.65 19.39 -5.72
CA MET A 9 7.36 19.69 -5.12
C MET A 9 7.11 21.19 -5.32
N ALA A 10 5.90 21.56 -5.73
CA ALA A 10 5.45 22.95 -5.74
C ALA A 10 5.31 23.47 -4.30
N ASN A 11 6.35 23.32 -3.48
CA ASN A 11 6.53 24.14 -2.31
C ASN A 11 6.78 25.52 -2.89
N CYS A 12 5.82 26.42 -2.68
CA CYS A 12 5.76 27.73 -3.32
C CYS A 12 7.17 28.30 -3.44
N SER A 13 7.57 28.58 -4.68
CA SER A 13 8.71 29.43 -4.96
C SER A 13 8.69 30.56 -3.94
N SER A 14 9.74 30.72 -3.15
CA SER A 14 9.91 31.83 -2.22
C SER A 14 10.14 33.15 -2.97
N SER A 15 9.50 33.33 -4.12
CA SER A 15 9.51 34.55 -4.91
C SER A 15 8.16 35.25 -4.73
N ALA A 16 8.01 35.82 -3.54
CA ALA A 16 7.09 36.92 -3.22
C ALA A 16 5.58 36.71 -3.37
N ASP A 17 4.82 37.48 -2.58
CA ASP A 17 3.43 37.78 -2.93
C ASP A 17 3.35 38.58 -4.25
N ALA A 18 2.13 38.84 -4.75
CA ALA A 18 1.90 39.64 -5.96
C ALA A 18 2.45 41.09 -5.89
N SER A 19 3.05 41.49 -4.77
CA SER A 19 3.70 42.78 -4.54
C SER A 19 5.23 42.71 -4.34
N GLY A 20 5.84 41.52 -4.44
CA GLY A 20 7.30 41.39 -4.32
C GLY A 20 7.81 41.19 -2.88
N ARG A 21 6.94 41.04 -1.87
CA ARG A 21 7.35 40.91 -0.46
C ARG A 21 7.47 39.46 0.00
N LEU A 22 8.59 39.15 0.66
CA LEU A 22 8.83 37.86 1.32
C LEU A 22 8.04 37.82 2.64
N LEU A 23 7.21 36.79 2.84
CA LEU A 23 6.53 36.56 4.11
C LEU A 23 7.54 36.04 5.16
N PRO A 24 7.68 36.68 6.33
CA PRO A 24 8.56 36.18 7.39
C PRO A 24 7.88 34.98 8.06
N GLY A 25 8.47 33.78 7.98
CA GLY A 25 8.05 32.65 8.82
C GLY A 25 8.19 31.24 8.25
N LEU A 26 8.50 31.07 6.97
CA LEU A 26 8.56 29.73 6.32
C LEU A 26 9.87 29.43 5.58
N VAL A 27 10.90 30.23 5.81
CA VAL A 27 12.25 29.97 5.31
C VAL A 27 13.09 29.53 6.50
N GLU A 28 13.30 28.23 6.66
CA GLU A 28 14.56 27.77 7.25
C GLU A 28 15.67 28.31 6.34
N ARG A 29 16.33 29.39 6.76
CA ARG A 29 17.54 29.86 6.10
C ARG A 29 18.61 28.81 6.30
N GLY A 30 18.67 27.85 5.40
CA GLY A 30 19.88 27.07 5.19
C GLY A 30 21.03 28.05 4.93
N LYS A 31 22.07 27.97 5.77
CA LYS A 31 23.32 28.71 5.59
C LYS A 31 24.11 28.13 4.41
N SER A 32 23.61 28.29 3.20
CA SER A 32 24.36 28.09 1.95
C SER A 32 23.53 28.71 0.83
N GLY A 33 24.16 29.37 -0.13
CA GLY A 33 23.48 30.04 -1.26
C GLY A 33 22.50 29.14 -2.02
N ASN A 34 21.72 29.74 -2.92
CA ASN A 34 20.64 29.16 -3.75
C ASN A 34 20.96 27.80 -4.43
N ILE A 35 21.13 26.73 -3.66
CA ILE A 35 21.36 25.37 -4.16
C ILE A 35 20.00 24.69 -4.24
N ARG A 36 19.60 24.33 -5.46
CA ARG A 36 18.41 23.49 -5.69
C ARG A 36 18.75 22.07 -5.26
N LYS A 37 17.98 21.52 -4.32
CA LYS A 37 18.14 20.14 -3.85
C LYS A 37 17.17 19.23 -4.60
N VAL A 38 17.70 18.15 -5.15
CA VAL A 38 16.92 17.04 -5.70
C VAL A 38 17.13 15.85 -4.77
N TRP A 39 16.03 15.26 -4.30
CA TRP A 39 16.05 14.06 -3.48
C TRP A 39 15.69 12.88 -4.36
N MET A 40 16.45 11.80 -4.24
CA MET A 40 16.15 10.53 -4.88
C MET A 40 15.90 9.49 -3.81
N THR A 41 14.79 8.77 -3.91
CA THR A 41 14.45 7.70 -2.96
C THR A 41 14.15 6.42 -3.72
N PRO A 42 14.95 5.35 -3.51
CA PRO A 42 14.66 4.04 -4.06
C PRO A 42 13.52 3.37 -3.29
N THR A 43 12.58 2.78 -4.02
CA THR A 43 11.46 2.00 -3.47
C THR A 43 11.50 0.57 -3.98
N VAL A 44 11.43 -0.38 -3.04
CA VAL A 44 11.35 -1.82 -3.33
C VAL A 44 9.92 -2.18 -3.72
N LEU A 45 9.68 -2.34 -5.02
CA LEU A 45 8.34 -2.59 -5.58
C LEU A 45 7.76 -3.98 -5.26
N ASN A 46 8.62 -4.97 -5.05
CA ASN A 46 8.23 -6.37 -4.82
C ASN A 46 8.83 -6.88 -3.52
N ALA A 47 8.64 -6.13 -2.45
CA ALA A 47 9.17 -6.48 -1.13
C ALA A 47 8.73 -7.90 -0.74
N LYS A 48 9.66 -8.67 -0.17
CA LYS A 48 9.43 -10.02 0.36
C LYS A 48 9.15 -10.00 1.87
N SER A 49 9.60 -8.97 2.57
CA SER A 49 9.26 -8.72 3.98
C SER A 49 7.75 -8.56 4.14
N ARG A 50 7.19 -9.08 5.25
CA ARG A 50 5.77 -9.03 5.55
C ARG A 50 5.55 -8.59 6.99
N GLY A 51 4.68 -7.60 7.16
CA GLY A 51 4.24 -7.11 8.44
C GLY A 51 2.87 -7.64 8.83
N GLU A 52 2.42 -7.24 10.02
CA GLU A 52 1.07 -7.45 10.51
C GLU A 52 0.55 -6.21 11.23
N ILE A 53 -0.77 -6.08 11.26
CA ILE A 53 -1.50 -5.16 12.12
C ILE A 53 -2.54 -5.94 12.90
N ARG A 54 -2.61 -5.72 14.22
CA ARG A 54 -3.53 -6.42 15.11
C ARG A 54 -4.20 -5.44 16.06
N LEU A 55 -5.44 -5.75 16.44
CA LEU A 55 -6.07 -5.07 17.56
C LEU A 55 -5.31 -5.39 18.84
N LYS A 56 -5.05 -4.36 19.65
CA LYS A 56 -4.44 -4.51 20.97
C LYS A 56 -5.47 -4.96 22.02
N SER A 57 -6.71 -4.49 21.88
CA SER A 57 -7.83 -4.80 22.75
C SER A 57 -9.15 -4.74 21.99
N ALA A 58 -10.29 -4.89 22.68
CA ALA A 58 -11.62 -4.68 22.12
C ALA A 58 -12.05 -3.20 22.06
N ASN A 59 -11.30 -2.28 22.67
CA ASN A 59 -11.59 -0.85 22.63
C ASN A 59 -11.13 -0.26 21.28
N PRO A 60 -12.03 0.33 20.47
CA PRO A 60 -11.66 0.88 19.16
C PRO A 60 -10.77 2.12 19.24
N LEU A 61 -10.62 2.74 20.42
CA LEU A 61 -9.75 3.90 20.63
C LEU A 61 -8.32 3.52 21.03
N ASP A 62 -8.07 2.24 21.35
CA ASP A 62 -6.73 1.79 21.67
C ASP A 62 -5.89 1.69 20.40
N GLU A 63 -4.66 2.18 20.48
CA GLU A 63 -3.70 2.07 19.37
C GLU A 63 -3.49 0.60 18.97
N PRO A 64 -3.56 0.28 17.67
CA PRO A 64 -3.32 -1.07 17.20
C PRO A 64 -1.83 -1.44 17.34
N LEU A 65 -1.56 -2.73 17.41
CA LEU A 65 -0.20 -3.25 17.32
C LEU A 65 0.19 -3.29 15.84
N ILE A 66 1.13 -2.44 15.43
CA ILE A 66 1.64 -2.38 14.06
C ILE A 66 3.07 -2.91 14.05
N ARG A 67 3.32 -3.96 13.27
CA ARG A 67 4.65 -4.53 13.05
C ARG A 67 4.93 -4.56 11.55
N PRO A 68 5.54 -3.51 10.98
CA PRO A 68 5.77 -3.45 9.53
C PRO A 68 6.80 -4.47 9.05
N ASN A 69 7.77 -4.82 9.92
CA ASN A 69 8.87 -5.74 9.62
C ASN A 69 9.66 -5.36 8.35
N TYR A 70 9.89 -4.07 8.12
CA TYR A 70 10.70 -3.62 6.99
C TYR A 70 12.09 -4.27 7.02
N LEU A 71 12.56 -4.71 5.85
CA LEU A 71 13.90 -5.30 5.67
C LEU A 71 14.14 -6.56 6.52
N SER A 72 13.08 -7.27 6.93
CA SER A 72 13.19 -8.55 7.63
C SER A 72 13.63 -9.68 6.69
N ASN A 73 13.35 -9.54 5.39
CA ASN A 73 13.86 -10.45 4.36
C ASN A 73 15.15 -9.88 3.74
N PRO A 74 16.27 -10.64 3.72
CA PRO A 74 17.54 -10.16 3.19
C PRO A 74 17.48 -9.79 1.70
N HIS A 75 16.54 -10.37 0.94
CA HIS A 75 16.33 -10.00 -0.47
C HIS A 75 15.95 -8.52 -0.63
N ASP A 76 15.20 -7.95 0.32
CA ASP A 76 14.77 -6.56 0.24
C ASP A 76 15.95 -5.61 0.43
N MET A 77 16.87 -5.94 1.36
CA MET A 77 18.12 -5.20 1.55
C MET A 77 19.00 -5.26 0.30
N ALA A 78 19.19 -6.46 -0.24
CA ALA A 78 19.98 -6.66 -1.46
C ALA A 78 19.39 -5.90 -2.68
N SER A 79 18.06 -5.77 -2.74
CA SER A 79 17.37 -5.09 -3.85
C SER A 79 17.54 -3.57 -3.87
N ILE A 80 17.86 -2.95 -2.73
CA ILE A 80 18.10 -1.50 -2.64
C ILE A 80 19.47 -1.16 -3.25
N GLY A 81 20.39 -2.13 -3.30
CA GLY A 81 21.77 -1.91 -3.72
C GLY A 81 22.55 -1.22 -2.61
N LEU A 82 23.55 -1.91 -2.05
CA LEU A 82 24.36 -1.39 -0.94
C LEU A 82 25.27 -0.22 -1.33
N ARG A 83 25.29 0.20 -2.61
CA ARG A 83 26.18 1.25 -3.08
C ARG A 83 25.46 2.11 -4.12
N PRO A 84 25.49 3.45 -4.00
CA PRO A 84 25.09 4.30 -5.10
C PRO A 84 25.98 4.00 -6.31
N ASP A 85 25.37 3.49 -7.38
CA ASP A 85 26.04 3.29 -8.67
C ASP A 85 26.57 4.67 -9.15
N PRO A 86 27.82 4.79 -9.65
CA PRO A 86 28.41 6.04 -10.13
C PRO A 86 27.70 6.68 -11.35
N ILE A 87 26.48 6.25 -11.69
CA ILE A 87 25.61 6.84 -12.72
C ILE A 87 25.19 8.28 -12.36
N LEU A 88 25.39 8.71 -11.11
CA LEU A 88 25.29 10.11 -10.71
C LEU A 88 26.63 10.81 -10.98
N GLU A 89 26.70 11.48 -12.13
CA GLU A 89 27.78 12.35 -12.61
C GLU A 89 28.45 13.23 -11.53
N PRO A 90 29.74 13.60 -11.71
CA PRO A 90 30.48 14.45 -10.78
C PRO A 90 29.84 15.84 -10.71
N GLY A 91 29.08 16.09 -9.65
CA GLY A 91 28.28 17.30 -9.48
C GLY A 91 27.08 17.11 -8.54
N CYS A 92 26.62 15.88 -8.36
CA CYS A 92 25.93 15.53 -7.13
C CYS A 92 26.99 15.48 -6.03
N GLU A 93 26.92 16.43 -5.08
CA GLU A 93 27.50 16.20 -3.76
C GLU A 93 26.77 14.95 -3.25
N HIS A 94 27.41 13.80 -3.45
CA HIS A 94 26.94 12.57 -2.87
C HIS A 94 26.80 12.89 -1.38
N LEU A 95 25.79 12.33 -0.72
CA LEU A 95 25.96 12.03 0.68
C LEU A 95 27.12 11.03 0.73
N ALA A 96 28.35 11.56 0.62
CA ALA A 96 29.56 10.84 0.85
C ALA A 96 29.41 10.24 2.24
N PRO A 97 29.99 9.06 2.51
CA PRO A 97 30.11 8.56 3.86
C PRO A 97 30.71 9.69 4.71
N GLY A 98 29.89 10.32 5.54
CA GLY A 98 30.18 11.65 6.00
C GLY A 98 29.16 12.07 7.02
N HIS A 99 29.54 11.94 8.30
CA HIS A 99 28.95 12.54 9.49
C HIS A 99 27.52 13.05 9.30
N THR A 100 26.61 12.12 9.00
CA THR A 100 25.17 12.35 8.92
C THR A 100 24.57 12.62 10.31
N GLY A 101 25.38 12.56 11.37
CA GLY A 101 24.96 12.67 12.76
C GLY A 101 24.15 11.45 13.22
N ASP A 102 24.18 10.35 12.45
CA ASP A 102 23.42 9.13 12.73
C ASP A 102 24.16 8.10 13.58
N GLY A 103 25.43 8.38 13.95
CA GLY A 103 26.26 7.49 14.75
C GLY A 103 26.87 6.31 13.98
N THR A 104 26.98 6.41 12.65
CA THR A 104 27.62 5.40 11.79
C THR A 104 29.07 5.72 11.41
N ASP A 105 29.68 6.74 12.03
CA ASP A 105 31.03 7.21 11.73
C ASP A 105 32.09 6.09 11.93
N ASP A 106 31.88 5.18 12.88
CA ASP A 106 32.74 4.01 13.13
C ASP A 106 32.63 2.90 12.05
N LEU A 107 31.68 3.04 11.11
CA LEU A 107 31.45 2.12 10.00
C LEU A 107 32.03 2.63 8.68
N LEU A 108 32.61 3.83 8.63
CA LEU A 108 33.12 4.44 7.39
C LEU A 108 34.18 3.57 6.67
N GLU A 109 34.96 2.78 7.43
CA GLU A 109 35.94 1.83 6.90
C GLU A 109 35.31 0.50 6.42
N ARG A 110 34.03 0.26 6.70
CA ARG A 110 33.24 -0.93 6.36
C ARG A 110 32.02 -0.53 5.52
N PRO A 111 32.21 -0.21 4.23
CA PRO A 111 31.20 0.46 3.41
C PRO A 111 29.88 -0.31 3.30
N ASP A 112 29.92 -1.64 3.19
CA ASP A 112 28.69 -2.44 3.08
C ASP A 112 27.90 -2.42 4.40
N GLU A 113 28.57 -2.49 5.55
CA GLU A 113 27.93 -2.39 6.87
C GLU A 113 27.41 -0.98 7.16
N TYR A 114 28.16 0.04 6.74
CA TYR A 114 27.73 1.44 6.80
C TYR A 114 26.44 1.63 6.02
N TRP A 115 26.39 1.22 4.75
CA TRP A 115 25.21 1.41 3.91
C TRP A 115 24.03 0.56 4.37
N GLU A 116 24.25 -0.65 4.87
CA GLU A 116 23.17 -1.42 5.51
C GLU A 116 22.58 -0.65 6.71
N CYS A 117 23.43 -0.10 7.57
CA CYS A 117 22.98 0.68 8.73
C CYS A 117 22.17 1.91 8.30
N VAL A 118 22.69 2.69 7.34
CA VAL A 118 22.04 3.87 6.76
C VAL A 118 20.67 3.49 6.18
N ILE A 119 20.60 2.41 5.39
CA ILE A 119 19.35 1.92 4.79
C ILE A 119 18.36 1.54 5.90
N ARG A 120 18.76 0.76 6.91
CA ARG A 120 17.89 0.34 8.00
C ARG A 120 17.32 1.52 8.79
N ARG A 121 18.13 2.55 9.03
CA ARG A 121 17.73 3.72 9.81
C ARG A 121 16.86 4.69 9.02
N ASN A 122 17.12 4.83 7.73
CA ASN A 122 16.46 5.84 6.89
C ASN A 122 15.30 5.28 6.05
N THR A 123 15.07 3.96 6.09
CA THR A 123 13.90 3.34 5.45
C THR A 123 12.62 3.82 6.09
N ASN A 124 11.69 4.27 5.26
CA ASN A 124 10.39 4.80 5.66
C ASN A 124 9.27 4.20 4.79
N PRO A 125 8.00 4.22 5.27
CA PRO A 125 6.86 3.79 4.47
C PRO A 125 6.68 4.67 3.23
N GLU A 126 6.31 4.03 2.11
CA GLU A 126 5.94 4.73 0.87
C GLU A 126 4.40 4.83 0.70
N ASN A 127 3.64 4.68 1.80
CA ASN A 127 2.19 4.86 1.85
C ASN A 127 1.36 3.94 0.93
N HIS A 128 1.91 2.79 0.56
CA HIS A 128 1.23 1.74 -0.23
C HIS A 128 0.94 0.48 0.60
N GLN A 129 0.47 0.64 1.83
CA GLN A 129 0.09 -0.50 2.68
C GLN A 129 -1.10 -1.26 2.08
N ALA A 130 -0.96 -2.57 1.92
CA ALA A 130 -1.95 -3.42 1.24
C ALA A 130 -1.94 -4.86 1.79
N GLY A 131 -2.99 -5.62 1.51
CA GLY A 131 -3.03 -7.08 1.72
C GLY A 131 -3.36 -7.61 3.11
N THR A 132 -3.82 -6.76 4.03
CA THR A 132 -4.24 -7.18 5.38
C THR A 132 -5.52 -8.02 5.39
N CYS A 133 -6.39 -7.87 4.38
CA CYS A 133 -7.60 -8.66 4.16
C CYS A 133 -7.57 -9.29 2.75
N ARG A 134 -6.45 -9.92 2.39
CA ARG A 134 -6.20 -10.35 1.01
C ARG A 134 -7.29 -11.27 0.43
N MET A 135 -7.62 -11.06 -0.84
CA MET A 135 -8.40 -12.00 -1.63
C MET A 135 -7.53 -13.18 -2.09
N GLY A 136 -8.12 -14.38 -2.18
CA GLY A 136 -7.41 -15.58 -2.59
C GLY A 136 -8.30 -16.69 -3.13
N ALA A 137 -7.69 -17.65 -3.83
CA ALA A 137 -8.37 -18.86 -4.27
C ALA A 137 -8.77 -19.75 -3.07
N SER A 138 -9.75 -20.64 -3.26
CA SER A 138 -10.09 -21.67 -2.26
C SER A 138 -8.96 -22.71 -2.19
N LEU A 139 -8.75 -23.34 -1.02
CA LEU A 139 -7.75 -24.38 -0.68
C LEU A 139 -7.70 -25.66 -1.57
N LEU A 140 -8.25 -25.66 -2.78
CA LEU A 140 -8.07 -26.78 -3.69
C LEU A 140 -6.76 -26.60 -4.46
N ARG A 141 -5.76 -27.35 -3.98
CA ARG A 141 -4.43 -27.54 -4.56
C ARG A 141 -4.48 -27.69 -6.08
N SER A 142 -3.74 -26.83 -6.76
CA SER A 142 -3.12 -27.15 -8.04
C SER A 142 -1.65 -26.75 -7.87
N GLY A 143 -0.78 -27.75 -7.75
CA GLY A 143 0.66 -27.52 -7.83
C GLY A 143 0.99 -26.84 -9.16
N ASP A 144 2.01 -26.00 -9.13
CA ASP A 144 2.66 -25.32 -10.28
C ASP A 144 2.20 -23.89 -10.59
N ASP A 145 1.28 -23.30 -9.82
CA ASP A 145 1.02 -21.84 -9.87
C ASP A 145 1.74 -21.16 -8.68
N PRO A 146 2.67 -20.20 -8.88
CA PRO A 146 3.34 -19.49 -7.78
C PRO A 146 2.39 -18.66 -6.90
N ILE A 147 1.10 -18.57 -7.27
CA ILE A 147 0.02 -17.96 -6.47
C ILE A 147 -0.71 -19.02 -5.59
N ALA A 148 -0.35 -20.30 -5.69
CA ALA A 148 -1.01 -21.40 -4.98
C ALA A 148 -0.75 -21.47 -3.45
N GLU A 149 0.07 -20.58 -2.89
CA GLU A 149 0.15 -20.36 -1.44
C GLU A 149 -0.89 -19.32 -0.98
N GLN A 150 -2.18 -19.71 -0.90
CA GLN A 150 -3.27 -18.85 -0.40
C GLN A 150 -3.92 -19.44 0.87
N GLU A 151 -3.13 -20.12 1.70
CA GLU A 151 -3.51 -20.37 3.08
C GLU A 151 -3.62 -19.02 3.80
N GLY A 152 -4.76 -18.73 4.45
CA GLY A 152 -4.99 -17.45 5.14
C GLY A 152 -5.64 -16.31 4.34
N ALA A 153 -6.21 -16.57 3.17
CA ALA A 153 -7.05 -15.57 2.48
C ALA A 153 -8.29 -15.19 3.30
N VAL A 154 -8.55 -13.89 3.45
CA VAL A 154 -9.71 -13.35 4.20
C VAL A 154 -10.94 -13.21 3.29
N LEU A 155 -10.70 -12.83 2.04
CA LEU A 155 -11.74 -12.61 1.04
C LEU A 155 -11.75 -13.71 -0.02
N ASP A 156 -12.90 -13.92 -0.64
CA ASP A 156 -13.00 -14.68 -1.88
C ASP A 156 -12.87 -13.78 -3.13
N ARG A 157 -12.92 -14.39 -4.31
CA ARG A 157 -12.83 -13.69 -5.61
C ARG A 157 -13.93 -12.67 -5.88
N ARG A 158 -15.02 -12.67 -5.09
CA ARG A 158 -16.13 -11.71 -5.17
C ARG A 158 -16.09 -10.72 -3.99
N LEU A 159 -14.93 -10.57 -3.37
CA LEU A 159 -14.63 -9.64 -2.27
C LEU A 159 -15.46 -9.91 -1.01
N ARG A 160 -16.03 -11.12 -0.85
CA ARG A 160 -16.82 -11.48 0.33
C ARG A 160 -15.90 -11.94 1.45
N VAL A 161 -16.19 -11.46 2.67
CA VAL A 161 -15.51 -11.95 3.87
C VAL A 161 -15.90 -13.41 4.11
N ARG A 162 -14.91 -14.28 4.17
CA ARG A 162 -15.13 -15.72 4.37
C ARG A 162 -15.75 -15.96 5.75
N GLY A 163 -16.76 -16.83 5.80
CA GLY A 163 -17.50 -17.12 7.04
C GLY A 163 -18.51 -16.04 7.47
N VAL A 164 -18.53 -14.85 6.85
CA VAL A 164 -19.44 -13.76 7.19
C VAL A 164 -20.40 -13.46 6.04
N ARG A 165 -21.70 -13.44 6.33
CA ARG A 165 -22.72 -13.15 5.32
C ARG A 165 -22.90 -11.65 5.15
N ARG A 166 -23.16 -11.22 3.91
CA ARG A 166 -23.49 -9.82 3.54
C ARG A 166 -22.41 -8.80 3.92
N LEU A 167 -21.16 -9.22 4.03
CA LEU A 167 -20.01 -8.35 4.27
C LEU A 167 -18.99 -8.50 3.14
N ARG A 168 -18.48 -7.36 2.67
CA ARG A 168 -17.43 -7.27 1.65
C ARG A 168 -16.43 -6.19 2.04
N VAL A 169 -15.20 -6.30 1.55
CA VAL A 169 -14.12 -5.32 1.74
C VAL A 169 -13.55 -4.97 0.36
N ALA A 170 -13.35 -3.69 0.07
CA ALA A 170 -12.88 -3.21 -1.23
C ALA A 170 -12.02 -1.96 -1.10
N ASP A 171 -10.87 -2.13 -0.46
CA ASP A 171 -9.79 -1.15 -0.38
C ASP A 171 -8.45 -1.86 -0.64
N ALA A 172 -7.33 -1.19 -0.36
CA ALA A 172 -5.99 -1.77 -0.53
C ALA A 172 -5.77 -3.09 0.24
N SER A 173 -6.50 -3.32 1.34
CA SER A 173 -6.39 -4.55 2.13
C SER A 173 -6.79 -5.79 1.34
N ALA A 174 -7.67 -5.65 0.33
CA ALA A 174 -8.13 -6.74 -0.50
C ALA A 174 -7.08 -7.22 -1.52
N LEU A 175 -6.09 -6.37 -1.86
CA LEU A 175 -5.04 -6.71 -2.82
C LEU A 175 -4.21 -7.91 -2.30
N PRO A 176 -3.98 -8.97 -3.10
CA PRO A 176 -3.14 -10.10 -2.67
C PRO A 176 -1.71 -9.68 -2.35
N THR A 177 -1.17 -8.77 -3.15
CA THR A 177 0.13 -8.11 -3.00
C THR A 177 0.01 -6.70 -3.57
N ALA A 178 0.85 -5.78 -3.11
CA ALA A 178 0.92 -4.45 -3.73
C ALA A 178 1.43 -4.60 -5.18
N PRO A 179 0.80 -3.96 -6.18
CA PRO A 179 1.33 -3.93 -7.54
C PRO A 179 2.64 -3.15 -7.60
N SER A 180 3.42 -3.37 -8.66
CA SER A 180 4.66 -2.62 -8.94
C SER A 180 4.40 -1.21 -9.49
N SER A 181 3.51 -0.45 -8.83
CA SER A 181 3.12 0.91 -9.19
C SER A 181 2.40 1.59 -8.04
N ASN A 182 2.13 2.89 -8.18
CA ASN A 182 1.25 3.61 -7.25
C ASN A 182 -0.13 2.93 -7.20
N ILE A 183 -0.58 2.57 -6.00
CA ILE A 183 -1.69 1.63 -5.85
C ILE A 183 -3.09 2.26 -6.00
N ASN A 184 -3.18 3.58 -6.14
CA ASN A 184 -4.46 4.29 -6.22
C ASN A 184 -5.36 3.73 -7.34
N ALA A 185 -4.83 3.59 -8.55
CA ALA A 185 -5.58 3.02 -9.68
C ALA A 185 -6.04 1.58 -9.39
N ALA A 186 -5.21 0.77 -8.72
CA ALA A 186 -5.57 -0.58 -8.34
C ALA A 186 -6.72 -0.61 -7.31
N ILE A 187 -6.71 0.30 -6.34
CA ILE A 187 -7.79 0.45 -5.35
C ILE A 187 -9.10 0.84 -6.05
N VAL A 188 -9.07 1.82 -6.96
CA VAL A 188 -10.24 2.23 -7.75
C VAL A 188 -10.81 1.04 -8.54
N MET A 189 -9.96 0.24 -9.20
CA MET A 189 -10.41 -0.94 -9.92
C MET A 189 -11.07 -2.00 -9.02
N VAL A 190 -10.55 -2.20 -7.80
CA VAL A 190 -11.16 -3.10 -6.80
C VAL A 190 -12.54 -2.59 -6.39
N ALA A 191 -12.66 -1.28 -6.15
CA ALA A 191 -13.94 -0.64 -5.81
C ALA A 191 -14.98 -0.76 -6.93
N GLU A 192 -14.58 -0.53 -8.19
CA GLU A 192 -15.45 -0.71 -9.36
C GLU A 192 -15.92 -2.16 -9.51
N LYS A 193 -15.02 -3.14 -9.28
CA LYS A 193 -15.41 -4.55 -9.25
C LYS A 193 -16.39 -4.87 -8.14
N LEU A 194 -16.22 -4.27 -6.95
CA LEU A 194 -17.19 -4.41 -5.87
C LEU A 194 -18.56 -3.90 -6.30
N ALA A 195 -18.64 -2.70 -6.89
CA ALA A 195 -19.89 -2.10 -7.34
C ALA A 195 -20.62 -3.02 -8.33
N TYR A 196 -19.88 -3.60 -9.29
CA TYR A 196 -20.41 -4.60 -10.21
C TYR A 196 -20.99 -5.82 -9.47
N TYR A 197 -20.29 -6.39 -8.49
CA TYR A 197 -20.77 -7.54 -7.73
C TYR A 197 -21.97 -7.22 -6.83
N VAL A 198 -22.01 -6.04 -6.22
CA VAL A 198 -23.13 -5.59 -5.40
C VAL A 198 -24.38 -5.43 -6.26
N ARG A 199 -24.26 -4.78 -7.42
CA ARG A 199 -25.36 -4.64 -8.38
C ARG A 199 -25.91 -6.00 -8.80
N GLY A 200 -25.05 -6.93 -9.23
CA GLY A 200 -25.50 -8.28 -9.61
C GLY A 200 -26.17 -9.04 -8.46
N THR A 201 -25.63 -8.96 -7.24
CA THR A 201 -26.24 -9.60 -6.05
C THR A 201 -27.63 -9.00 -5.76
N TRP A 202 -27.79 -7.69 -5.95
CA TRP A 202 -29.05 -6.99 -5.72
C TRP A 202 -30.11 -7.38 -6.75
N GLU A 203 -29.74 -7.42 -8.04
CA GLU A 203 -30.60 -7.83 -9.15
C GLU A 203 -31.06 -9.30 -9.01
N GLU A 204 -30.14 -10.22 -8.71
CA GLU A 204 -30.46 -11.63 -8.40
C GLU A 204 -31.44 -11.73 -7.23
N GLY A 205 -31.17 -11.01 -6.13
CA GLY A 205 -32.03 -10.99 -4.95
C GLY A 205 -33.41 -10.39 -5.23
N TRP A 206 -33.49 -9.37 -6.08
CA TRP A 206 -34.74 -8.77 -6.53
C TRP A 206 -35.55 -9.74 -7.38
N GLY A 207 -34.93 -10.40 -8.36
CA GLY A 207 -35.57 -11.43 -9.19
C GLY A 207 -36.15 -12.58 -8.35
N LEU A 208 -35.40 -13.07 -7.36
CA LEU A 208 -35.87 -14.11 -6.45
C LEU A 208 -37.07 -13.66 -5.61
N ARG A 209 -37.12 -12.39 -5.16
CA ARG A 209 -38.27 -11.84 -4.42
C ARG A 209 -39.52 -11.76 -5.31
N GLN A 210 -39.38 -11.32 -6.56
CA GLN A 210 -40.49 -11.26 -7.51
C GLN A 210 -41.03 -12.66 -7.85
N ALA A 211 -40.15 -13.62 -8.13
CA ALA A 211 -40.54 -15.00 -8.40
C ALA A 211 -41.28 -15.63 -7.21
N ARG A 212 -40.84 -15.38 -5.97
CA ARG A 212 -41.53 -15.84 -4.76
C ARG A 212 -42.90 -15.20 -4.59
N LYS A 213 -43.05 -13.90 -4.89
CA LYS A 213 -44.34 -13.19 -4.84
C LYS A 213 -45.35 -13.80 -5.83
N ILE A 214 -44.95 -13.96 -7.09
CA ILE A 214 -45.77 -14.57 -8.15
C ILE A 214 -46.16 -16.01 -7.78
N GLY A 215 -45.21 -16.82 -7.29
CA GLY A 215 -45.50 -18.19 -6.86
C GLY A 215 -46.51 -18.25 -5.70
N ARG A 216 -46.45 -17.30 -4.77
CA ARG A 216 -47.38 -17.19 -3.64
C ARG A 216 -48.78 -16.79 -4.10
N GLU A 217 -48.89 -15.82 -5.01
CA GLU A 217 -50.16 -15.39 -5.61
C GLU A 217 -50.83 -16.51 -6.41
N LYS A 218 -50.07 -17.26 -7.22
CA LYS A 218 -50.57 -18.44 -7.96
C LYS A 218 -51.12 -19.52 -7.02
N LYS A 219 -50.43 -19.77 -5.89
CA LYS A 219 -50.84 -20.79 -4.90
C LYS A 219 -52.10 -20.37 -4.13
N VAL A 220 -52.29 -19.08 -3.87
CA VAL A 220 -53.53 -18.53 -3.28
C VAL A 220 -54.69 -18.66 -4.26
N ARG A 221 -54.47 -18.32 -5.54
CA ARG A 221 -55.52 -18.39 -6.57
C ARG A 221 -55.99 -19.82 -6.85
N MET A 222 -55.09 -20.80 -6.86
CA MET A 222 -55.44 -22.22 -6.98
C MET A 222 -56.29 -22.74 -5.80
N LYS A 223 -56.05 -22.26 -4.57
CA LYS A 223 -56.86 -22.63 -3.40
C LYS A 223 -58.27 -22.04 -3.42
N LEU A 224 -58.45 -20.88 -4.05
CA LEU A 224 -59.75 -20.20 -4.18
C LEU A 224 -60.59 -20.78 -5.32
N SER A 225 -59.99 -21.40 -6.33
CA SER A 225 -60.70 -22.07 -7.44
C SER A 225 -61.11 -23.52 -7.13
N SER A 226 -60.74 -24.04 -5.96
CA SER A 226 -61.08 -25.39 -5.49
C SER A 226 -62.10 -25.40 -4.34
N LEU A 227 -62.73 -24.26 -4.09
CA LEU A 227 -63.86 -24.04 -3.17
C LEU A 227 -65.09 -23.70 -4.02
#